data_AF-A0A937BT55-F1
#
_entry.id   AF-A0A937BT55-F1
#
_cell.length_a   1.000
_cell.length_b   1.000
_cell.length_c   1.000
_cell.angle_alpha   90.00
_cell.angle_beta   90.00
_cell.angle_gamma   90.00
#
_symmetry.space_group_name_H-M   'P 1'
#
loop_
_entity.id
_entity.type
_entity.pdbx_description
1 polymer ?
#
loop_
_entity_poly.entity_id
_entity_poly.type
_entity_poly.pdbx_seq_one_letter_code
_entity_poly.pdbx_strand_id
1 'polypeptide(L)'
;MRPIAFLSFSIVLGSCSRIAQTEVTEVPVAVDSPQVQLSDSLVVEDYNDLDQVFDVVIADTGKDYRALEKMMTSLSSTLQNDIDSLGRTYDPQRDSIIVPLDSDDELYRGHYVPRRFPSNALSMEYLDAYMTAAPGTFALVTSISDSIASDSLLITLRRFAPKAFKVRTELWMGCMH
;
A
#
# COMPACT_ATOMS: atom_id res chain seq x y z
N MET A 1 -30.87 -34.41 9.61
CA MET A 1 -31.80 -34.38 8.46
C MET A 1 -33.11 -33.72 8.87
N ARG A 2 -33.35 -32.50 8.38
CA ARG A 2 -34.66 -31.92 8.02
C ARG A 2 -34.36 -30.58 7.32
N PRO A 3 -34.70 -30.41 6.03
CA PRO A 3 -34.37 -29.21 5.28
C PRO A 3 -35.47 -28.16 5.49
N ILE A 4 -35.08 -26.90 5.66
CA ILE A 4 -35.99 -25.77 5.47
C ILE A 4 -35.42 -24.94 4.33
N ALA A 5 -36.28 -24.77 3.35
CA ALA A 5 -36.00 -24.28 2.02
C ALA A 5 -36.53 -22.86 1.88
N PHE A 6 -35.91 -22.14 0.93
CA PHE A 6 -36.39 -20.94 0.24
C PHE A 6 -36.66 -19.68 1.08
N LEU A 7 -36.00 -18.57 0.71
CA LEU A 7 -36.57 -17.66 -0.29
C LEU A 7 -35.54 -16.60 -0.67
N SER A 8 -35.09 -16.64 -1.92
CA SER A 8 -34.33 -15.60 -2.61
C SER A 8 -35.24 -14.41 -2.93
N PHE A 9 -34.83 -13.19 -2.55
CA PHE A 9 -35.45 -11.95 -3.01
C PHE A 9 -34.37 -11.08 -3.66
N SER A 10 -34.31 -11.12 -4.98
CA SER A 10 -33.51 -10.22 -5.81
C SER A 10 -34.38 -9.02 -6.18
N ILE A 11 -34.01 -7.82 -5.69
CA ILE A 11 -34.56 -6.56 -6.17
C ILE A 11 -33.51 -5.92 -7.09
N VAL A 12 -33.81 -5.91 -8.38
CA VAL A 12 -33.08 -5.12 -9.38
C VAL A 12 -33.92 -3.87 -9.63
N LEU A 13 -33.47 -2.72 -9.13
CA LEU A 13 -34.00 -1.42 -9.54
C LEU A 13 -32.96 -0.75 -10.42
N GLY A 14 -33.15 -0.88 -11.73
CA GLY A 14 -32.48 -0.07 -12.73
C GLY A 14 -33.11 1.32 -12.77
N SER A 15 -32.27 2.35 -12.81
CA SER A 15 -32.67 3.68 -13.22
C SER A 15 -31.60 4.23 -14.16
N CYS A 16 -31.89 4.20 -15.45
CA CYS A 16 -31.13 4.90 -16.47
C CYS A 16 -31.67 6.33 -16.58
N SER A 17 -30.92 7.31 -16.07
CA SER A 17 -31.17 8.72 -16.35
C SER A 17 -30.60 9.07 -17.72
N ARG A 18 -31.48 9.48 -18.65
CA ARG A 18 -31.13 10.08 -19.94
C ARG A 18 -30.44 11.42 -19.70
N ILE A 19 -29.17 11.52 -20.09
CA ILE A 19 -28.48 12.81 -20.23
C ILE A 19 -28.92 13.39 -21.57
N ALA A 20 -29.59 14.54 -21.52
CA ALA A 20 -29.84 15.38 -22.68
C ALA A 20 -28.50 15.95 -23.16
N GLN A 21 -28.12 15.65 -24.40
CA GLN A 21 -26.97 16.27 -25.05
C GLN A 21 -27.36 17.68 -25.48
N THR A 22 -26.72 18.67 -24.87
CA THR A 22 -26.76 20.05 -25.35
C THR A 22 -25.84 20.14 -26.56
N GLU A 23 -26.44 20.45 -27.70
CA GLU A 23 -25.80 20.77 -28.96
C GLU A 23 -24.91 22.01 -28.80
N VAL A 24 -23.59 21.83 -28.94
CA VAL A 24 -22.64 22.94 -29.00
C VAL A 24 -22.43 23.27 -30.47
N THR A 25 -22.91 24.44 -30.86
CA THR A 25 -22.68 25.05 -32.17
C THR A 25 -21.18 25.34 -32.35
N GLU A 26 -20.55 24.67 -33.32
CA GLU A 26 -19.20 24.99 -33.77
C GLU A 26 -19.18 26.36 -34.46
N VAL A 27 -18.33 27.26 -33.96
CA VAL A 27 -17.93 28.49 -34.68
C VAL A 27 -16.57 28.21 -35.32
N PRO A 28 -16.41 28.35 -36.65
CA PRO A 28 -15.13 28.14 -37.31
C PRO A 28 -14.23 29.36 -37.05
N VAL A 29 -13.18 29.19 -36.26
CA VAL A 29 -12.15 30.21 -36.07
C VAL A 29 -10.95 29.88 -36.97
N ALA A 30 -10.61 30.86 -37.79
CA ALA A 30 -9.57 30.83 -38.78
C ALA A 30 -8.18 30.56 -38.18
N VAL A 31 -7.41 29.79 -38.95
CA VAL A 31 -6.00 29.48 -38.73
C VAL A 31 -5.17 30.74 -38.91
N ASP A 32 -4.50 31.17 -37.84
CA ASP A 32 -3.26 31.95 -37.96
C ASP A 32 -2.28 31.45 -36.90
N SER A 33 -1.10 31.02 -37.35
CA SER A 33 -0.10 30.33 -36.53
C SER A 33 1.02 31.30 -36.17
N PRO A 34 1.24 31.62 -34.89
CA PRO A 34 2.51 32.15 -34.43
C PRO A 34 3.40 30.98 -34.00
N GLN A 35 4.59 30.89 -34.59
CA GLN A 35 5.61 29.93 -34.17
C GLN A 35 6.02 30.20 -32.71
N VAL A 36 5.67 29.27 -31.82
CA VAL A 36 6.15 29.24 -30.44
C VAL A 36 7.56 28.68 -30.45
N GLN A 37 8.53 29.53 -30.13
CA GLN A 37 9.89 29.11 -29.78
C GLN A 37 9.81 28.29 -28.49
N LEU A 38 10.10 26.99 -28.56
CA LEU A 38 10.34 26.15 -27.40
C LEU A 38 11.60 26.67 -26.68
N SER A 39 11.42 27.53 -25.69
CA SER A 39 12.42 27.69 -24.64
C SER A 39 12.34 26.44 -23.77
N ASP A 40 13.38 25.62 -23.86
CA ASP A 40 13.66 24.50 -22.98
C ASP A 40 13.91 25.03 -21.56
N SER A 41 12.81 25.33 -20.88
CA SER A 41 12.80 25.58 -19.45
C SER A 41 13.01 24.23 -18.78
N LEU A 42 14.23 23.97 -18.32
CA LEU A 42 14.50 22.91 -17.36
C LEU A 42 13.71 23.24 -16.08
N VAL A 43 12.47 22.77 -16.03
CA VAL A 43 11.69 22.70 -14.80
C VAL A 43 12.42 21.67 -13.94
N VAL A 44 13.21 22.17 -13.00
CA VAL A 44 13.65 21.36 -11.86
C VAL A 44 12.39 21.14 -11.04
N GLU A 45 11.65 20.07 -11.33
CA GLU A 45 10.56 19.59 -10.48
C GLU A 45 11.20 19.27 -9.12
N ASP A 46 10.82 20.03 -8.09
CA ASP A 46 11.25 19.78 -6.72
C ASP A 46 10.50 18.54 -6.22
N TYR A 47 11.07 17.38 -6.51
CA TYR A 47 10.50 16.08 -6.16
C TYR A 47 10.34 15.89 -4.64
N ASN A 48 10.90 16.75 -3.78
CA ASN A 48 10.76 16.66 -2.32
C ASN A 48 9.32 16.85 -1.81
N ASP A 49 8.40 17.42 -2.60
CA ASP A 49 7.00 17.62 -2.19
C ASP A 49 6.17 16.31 -2.11
N LEU A 50 6.76 15.18 -2.50
CA LEU A 50 6.08 13.88 -2.51
C LEU A 50 6.40 13.02 -1.29
N ASP A 51 7.34 13.42 -0.43
CA ASP A 51 7.57 12.73 0.83
C ASP A 51 6.56 13.17 1.89
N GLN A 52 5.99 12.19 2.60
CA GLN A 52 5.07 12.45 3.70
C GLN A 52 5.52 11.73 4.97
N VAL A 53 5.36 12.42 6.10
CA VAL A 53 5.75 11.89 7.41
C VAL A 53 4.65 10.99 7.97
N PHE A 54 5.00 9.73 8.22
CA PHE A 54 4.11 8.75 8.84
C PHE A 54 4.72 8.17 10.12
N ASP A 55 3.84 7.68 10.98
CA ASP A 55 4.16 6.79 12.07
C ASP A 55 3.92 5.33 11.61
N VAL A 56 4.96 4.51 11.71
CA VAL A 56 4.95 3.08 11.37
C VAL A 56 5.06 2.27 12.66
N VAL A 57 4.08 1.41 12.93
CA VAL A 57 4.08 0.52 14.11
C VAL A 57 4.55 -0.86 13.69
N ILE A 58 5.56 -1.38 14.39
CA ILE A 58 6.26 -2.63 14.10
C ILE A 58 6.12 -3.55 15.31
N ALA A 59 5.64 -4.78 15.09
CA ALA A 59 5.43 -5.75 16.17
C ALA A 59 6.72 -6.44 16.63
N ASP A 60 7.53 -6.90 15.68
CA ASP A 60 8.86 -7.51 15.91
C ASP A 60 9.69 -7.41 14.63
N THR A 61 10.99 -7.66 14.75
CA THR A 61 11.96 -7.65 13.64
C THR A 61 12.91 -8.83 13.75
N GLY A 62 13.56 -9.21 12.65
CA GLY A 62 14.54 -10.28 12.68
C GLY A 62 14.98 -10.77 11.31
N LYS A 63 15.78 -11.84 11.33
CA LYS A 63 16.23 -12.55 10.12
C LYS A 63 15.39 -13.79 9.79
N ASP A 64 14.60 -14.28 10.75
CA ASP A 64 13.76 -15.45 10.54
C ASP A 64 12.38 -15.02 10.03
N TYR A 65 12.21 -15.06 8.70
CA TYR A 65 10.94 -14.76 8.04
C TYR A 65 9.80 -15.63 8.57
N ARG A 66 10.05 -16.95 8.77
CA ARG A 66 9.01 -17.91 9.16
C ARG A 66 8.53 -17.69 10.59
N ALA A 67 9.41 -17.28 11.49
CA ALA A 67 9.04 -16.90 12.84
C ALA A 67 8.12 -15.67 12.84
N LEU A 68 8.47 -14.65 12.05
CA LEU A 68 7.65 -13.44 11.93
C LEU A 68 6.32 -13.72 11.21
N GLU A 69 6.30 -14.56 10.18
CA GLU A 69 5.08 -14.98 9.47
C GLU A 69 4.09 -15.67 10.42
N LYS A 70 4.56 -16.57 11.27
CA LYS A 70 3.71 -17.20 12.31
C LYS A 70 3.14 -16.17 13.28
N MET A 71 3.96 -15.20 13.70
CA MET A 71 3.50 -14.11 14.55
C MET A 71 2.46 -13.26 13.84
N MET A 72 2.65 -12.95 12.54
CA MET A 72 1.71 -12.20 11.72
C MET A 72 0.34 -12.88 11.65
N THR A 73 0.30 -14.19 11.37
CA THR A 73 -0.95 -14.95 11.36
C THR A 73 -1.63 -14.95 12.74
N SER A 74 -0.86 -15.09 13.82
CA SER A 74 -1.39 -15.03 15.19
C SER A 74 -1.97 -13.64 15.50
N LEU A 75 -1.26 -12.56 15.16
CA LEU A 75 -1.72 -11.19 15.37
C LEU A 75 -2.94 -10.87 14.53
N SER A 76 -2.99 -11.31 13.27
CA SER A 76 -4.17 -11.15 12.40
C SER A 76 -5.41 -11.74 13.05
N SER A 77 -5.31 -12.96 13.57
CA SER A 77 -6.43 -13.60 14.27
C SER A 77 -6.82 -12.91 15.59
N THR A 78 -5.85 -12.35 16.31
CA THR A 78 -6.06 -11.75 17.64
C THR A 78 -6.64 -10.33 17.53
N LEU A 79 -6.11 -9.54 16.59
CA LEU A 79 -6.46 -8.14 16.40
C LEU A 79 -7.61 -7.97 15.40
N GLN A 80 -7.93 -9.02 14.64
CA GLN A 80 -8.89 -8.99 13.53
C GLN A 80 -8.48 -8.01 12.42
N ASN A 81 -7.16 -7.91 12.19
CA ASN A 81 -6.60 -7.10 11.12
C ASN A 81 -6.29 -7.98 9.90
N ASP A 82 -6.55 -7.45 8.72
CA ASP A 82 -6.20 -8.08 7.46
C ASP A 82 -4.67 -8.16 7.28
N ILE A 83 -4.23 -9.10 6.44
CA ILE A 83 -2.85 -9.17 5.96
C ILE A 83 -2.83 -8.64 4.52
N ASP A 84 -1.99 -7.66 4.27
CA ASP A 84 -1.76 -7.11 2.93
C ASP A 84 -0.30 -7.33 2.54
N SER A 85 -0.09 -8.30 1.63
CA SER A 85 1.24 -8.58 1.09
C SER A 85 1.59 -7.74 -0.13
N LEU A 86 0.68 -6.91 -0.66
CA LEU A 86 0.83 -6.25 -1.96
C LEU A 86 1.17 -7.22 -3.10
N GLY A 87 0.63 -8.45 -3.04
CA GLY A 87 0.93 -9.51 -4.01
C GLY A 87 2.34 -10.09 -3.88
N ARG A 88 3.15 -9.67 -2.89
CA ARG A 88 4.49 -10.20 -2.64
C ARG A 88 4.41 -11.55 -1.92
N THR A 89 5.47 -12.33 -2.08
CA THR A 89 5.71 -13.61 -1.41
C THR A 89 7.16 -13.71 -0.94
N TYR A 90 7.45 -14.65 -0.06
CA TYR A 90 8.83 -14.97 0.32
C TYR A 90 9.40 -16.06 -0.60
N ASP A 91 10.51 -15.72 -1.24
CA ASP A 91 11.33 -16.64 -2.02
C ASP A 91 12.42 -17.25 -1.11
N PRO A 92 12.31 -18.52 -0.73
CA PRO A 92 13.29 -19.18 0.13
C PRO A 92 14.63 -19.44 -0.58
N GLN A 93 14.70 -19.41 -1.92
CA GLN A 93 15.96 -19.59 -2.65
C GLN A 93 16.81 -18.32 -2.59
N ARG A 94 16.16 -17.16 -2.57
CA ARG A 94 16.79 -15.83 -2.51
C ARG A 94 16.81 -15.23 -1.10
N ASP A 95 16.19 -15.90 -0.13
CA ASP A 95 15.94 -15.39 1.23
C ASP A 95 15.34 -13.96 1.19
N SER A 96 14.33 -13.76 0.34
CA SER A 96 13.86 -12.42 -0.01
C SER A 96 12.34 -12.32 -0.18
N ILE A 97 11.77 -11.15 0.11
CA ILE A 97 10.38 -10.82 -0.20
C ILE A 97 10.35 -10.22 -1.60
N ILE A 98 9.61 -10.84 -2.51
CA ILE A 98 9.53 -10.42 -3.91
C ILE A 98 8.09 -10.45 -4.41
N VAL A 99 7.79 -9.62 -5.40
CA VAL A 99 6.67 -9.91 -6.31
C VAL A 99 7.00 -11.22 -7.06
N PRO A 100 6.06 -12.18 -7.17
CA PRO A 100 6.29 -13.47 -7.82
C PRO A 100 6.95 -13.36 -9.19
N LEU A 101 7.82 -14.32 -9.52
CA LEU A 101 8.56 -14.37 -10.78
C LEU A 101 7.68 -14.65 -12.00
N ASP A 102 6.45 -15.09 -11.79
CA ASP A 102 5.42 -15.34 -12.80
C ASP A 102 4.35 -14.23 -12.84
N SER A 103 4.58 -13.11 -12.14
CA SER A 103 3.68 -11.96 -12.15
C SER A 103 3.59 -11.32 -13.55
N ASP A 104 2.38 -10.91 -13.93
CA ASP A 104 2.11 -10.08 -15.11
C ASP A 104 2.60 -8.63 -14.92
N ASP A 105 2.89 -8.23 -13.68
CA ASP A 105 3.52 -6.94 -13.36
C ASP A 105 5.02 -7.00 -13.70
N GLU A 106 5.35 -6.74 -14.96
CA GLU A 106 6.72 -6.83 -15.47
C GLU A 106 7.69 -5.87 -14.77
N LEU A 107 7.17 -4.77 -14.23
CA LEU A 107 7.95 -3.71 -13.61
C LEU A 107 8.52 -4.15 -12.27
N TYR A 108 7.72 -4.84 -11.46
CA TYR A 108 8.12 -5.26 -10.12
C TYR A 108 8.38 -6.76 -9.97
N ARG A 109 8.09 -7.57 -10.98
CA ARG A 109 8.37 -9.02 -10.98
C ARG A 109 9.79 -9.34 -10.50
N GLY A 110 9.89 -10.12 -9.42
CA GLY A 110 11.16 -10.51 -8.82
C GLY A 110 11.83 -9.45 -7.94
N HIS A 111 11.20 -8.29 -7.78
CA HIS A 111 11.67 -7.18 -6.95
C HIS A 111 10.81 -7.00 -5.70
N TYR A 112 11.39 -6.35 -4.70
CA TYR A 112 10.68 -5.89 -3.51
C TYR A 112 10.08 -4.52 -3.76
N VAL A 113 8.86 -4.31 -3.28
CA VAL A 113 8.16 -3.03 -3.29
C VAL A 113 7.64 -2.75 -1.88
N PRO A 114 8.02 -1.65 -1.22
CA PRO A 114 7.59 -1.37 0.15
C PRO A 114 6.14 -0.88 0.21
N ARG A 115 5.45 -1.19 1.31
CA ARG A 115 4.18 -0.52 1.60
C ARG A 115 4.45 0.89 2.11
N ARG A 116 3.78 1.88 1.50
CA ARG A 116 3.94 3.31 1.80
C ARG A 116 2.66 4.08 2.11
N PHE A 117 1.50 3.49 1.80
CA PHE A 117 0.21 4.14 2.05
C PHE A 117 -0.34 3.80 3.44
N PRO A 118 -1.07 4.73 4.07
CA PRO A 118 -1.73 4.48 5.35
C PRO A 118 -2.64 3.26 5.30
N SER A 119 -2.46 2.36 6.27
CA SER A 119 -3.30 1.17 6.43
C SER A 119 -2.97 0.47 7.74
N ASN A 120 -3.99 -0.13 8.36
CA ASN A 120 -3.88 -0.96 9.56
C ASN A 120 -3.66 -2.45 9.23
N ALA A 121 -3.45 -2.79 7.96
CA ALA A 121 -3.13 -4.16 7.57
C ALA A 121 -1.75 -4.55 8.10
N LEU A 122 -1.64 -5.83 8.47
CA LEU A 122 -0.39 -6.49 8.79
C LEU A 122 0.36 -6.76 7.49
N SER A 123 1.67 -6.50 7.48
CA SER A 123 2.50 -6.80 6.32
C SER A 123 3.90 -7.20 6.73
N MET A 124 4.51 -8.09 5.93
CA MET A 124 5.93 -8.38 6.05
C MET A 124 6.70 -7.45 5.13
N GLU A 125 7.66 -6.72 5.69
CA GLU A 125 8.43 -5.70 5.00
C GLU A 125 9.92 -5.88 5.34
N TYR A 126 10.79 -5.15 4.65
CA TYR A 126 12.13 -4.93 5.14
C TYR A 126 12.16 -3.70 6.07
N LEU A 127 12.90 -3.80 7.17
CA LEU A 127 13.03 -2.73 8.16
C LEU A 127 13.72 -1.49 7.59
N ASP A 128 14.63 -1.70 6.63
CA ASP A 128 15.35 -0.63 5.93
C ASP A 128 14.46 0.23 5.02
N ALA A 129 13.22 -0.19 4.75
CA ALA A 129 12.22 0.65 4.10
C ALA A 129 11.69 1.79 5.01
N TYR A 130 11.90 1.70 6.33
CA TYR A 130 11.33 2.64 7.32
C TYR A 130 12.37 3.32 8.20
N MET A 131 13.51 2.67 8.43
CA MET A 131 14.61 3.21 9.23
C MET A 131 15.92 2.54 8.87
N THR A 132 17.06 3.17 9.20
CA THR A 132 18.37 2.53 9.02
C THR A 132 18.43 1.18 9.75
N ALA A 133 18.69 0.11 8.99
CA ALA A 133 18.76 -1.25 9.50
C ALA A 133 19.82 -2.07 8.77
N ALA A 134 20.22 -3.20 9.35
CA ALA A 134 21.08 -4.15 8.66
C ALA A 134 20.36 -4.73 7.42
N PRO A 135 21.03 -4.87 6.26
CA PRO A 135 20.40 -5.38 5.04
C PRO A 135 19.69 -6.72 5.24
N GLY A 136 18.51 -6.87 4.67
CA GLY A 136 17.69 -8.08 4.77
C GLY A 136 17.13 -8.32 6.17
N THR A 137 16.90 -7.27 6.96
CA THR A 137 16.20 -7.40 8.25
C THR A 137 14.71 -7.27 7.98
N PHE A 138 13.94 -8.31 8.30
CA PHE A 138 12.50 -8.30 8.17
C PHE A 138 11.84 -7.53 9.32
N ALA A 139 10.72 -6.92 9.02
CA ALA A 139 9.85 -6.23 9.97
C ALA A 139 8.40 -6.70 9.78
N LEU A 140 7.75 -7.04 10.89
CA LEU A 140 6.31 -7.26 10.92
C LEU A 140 5.62 -5.92 11.20
N VAL A 141 5.18 -5.24 10.15
CA VAL A 141 4.49 -3.95 10.24
C VAL A 141 3.02 -4.18 10.52
N THR A 142 2.46 -3.44 11.49
CA THR A 142 1.04 -3.53 11.88
C THR A 142 0.22 -2.32 11.45
N SER A 143 0.85 -1.16 11.27
CA SER A 143 0.18 0.01 10.73
C SER A 143 1.16 1.01 10.13
N ILE A 144 0.69 1.74 9.12
CA ILE A 144 1.26 3.01 8.66
C ILE A 144 0.13 4.03 8.83
N SER A 145 0.39 5.13 9.54
CA SER A 145 -0.63 6.17 9.71
C SER A 145 -0.03 7.56 9.89
N ASP A 146 -0.81 8.58 9.56
CA ASP A 146 -0.50 10.00 9.74
C ASP A 146 -0.94 10.53 11.12
N SER A 147 -1.42 9.63 12.00
CA SER A 147 -2.19 9.99 13.18
C SER A 147 -1.57 9.48 14.49
N ILE A 148 -1.84 10.24 15.56
CA ILE A 148 -1.63 9.87 16.96
C ILE A 148 -2.29 8.53 17.37
N ALA A 149 -3.21 7.99 16.56
CA ALA A 149 -3.80 6.66 16.75
C ALA A 149 -2.73 5.54 16.88
N SER A 150 -1.54 5.75 16.29
CA SER A 150 -0.39 4.85 16.43
C SER A 150 0.02 4.56 17.88
N ASP A 151 -0.10 5.53 18.78
CA ASP A 151 0.30 5.36 20.18
C ASP A 151 -0.66 4.42 20.92
N SER A 152 -1.97 4.55 20.65
CA SER A 152 -3.00 3.69 21.23
C SER A 152 -2.90 2.26 20.69
N LEU A 153 -2.60 2.11 19.40
CA LEU A 153 -2.32 0.81 18.80
C LEU A 153 -1.09 0.17 19.46
N LEU A 154 0.02 0.90 19.60
CA LEU A 154 1.25 0.39 20.18
C LEU A 154 1.04 -0.12 21.62
N ILE A 155 0.29 0.61 22.44
CA ILE A 155 -0.05 0.19 23.81
C ILE A 155 -0.81 -1.15 23.81
N THR A 156 -1.77 -1.30 22.89
CA THR A 156 -2.57 -2.53 22.77
C THR A 156 -1.71 -3.68 22.25
N LEU A 157 -0.92 -3.43 21.21
CA LEU A 157 -0.06 -4.40 20.54
C LEU A 157 1.00 -4.99 21.49
N ARG A 158 1.56 -4.19 22.40
CA ARG A 158 2.58 -4.64 23.37
C ARG A 158 2.10 -5.74 24.33
N ARG A 159 0.79 -5.96 24.45
CA ARG A 159 0.23 -7.08 25.21
C ARG A 159 0.50 -8.44 24.54
N PHE A 160 0.69 -8.43 23.22
CA PHE A 160 0.89 -9.63 22.39
C PHE A 160 2.30 -9.68 21.76
N ALA A 161 2.87 -8.51 21.47
CA ALA A 161 4.22 -8.35 20.93
C ALA A 161 5.02 -7.38 21.81
N PRO A 162 5.65 -7.84 22.90
CA PRO A 162 6.30 -6.96 23.89
C PRO A 162 7.44 -6.10 23.34
N LYS A 163 8.06 -6.53 22.24
CA LYS A 163 9.12 -5.79 21.55
C LYS A 163 8.60 -4.72 20.60
N ALA A 164 7.29 -4.59 20.45
CA ALA A 164 6.70 -3.66 19.51
C ALA A 164 7.16 -2.21 19.76
N PHE A 165 7.41 -1.50 18.67
CA PHE A 165 7.88 -0.13 18.66
C PHE A 165 7.26 0.66 17.51
N LYS A 166 7.43 1.97 17.56
CA LYS A 166 6.96 2.90 16.54
C LYS A 166 8.16 3.66 15.98
N VAL A 167 8.16 3.87 14.68
CA VAL A 167 9.13 4.71 13.97
C VAL A 167 8.36 5.83 13.30
N ARG A 168 8.87 7.06 13.38
CA ARG A 168 8.39 8.18 12.59
C ARG A 168 9.34 8.40 11.43
N THR A 169 8.84 8.35 10.20
CA THR A 169 9.68 8.34 8.99
C THR A 169 8.99 9.03 7.81
N GLU A 170 9.77 9.50 6.86
CA GLU A 170 9.30 10.07 5.59
C GLU A 170 9.17 8.96 4.55
N LEU A 171 8.01 8.87 3.91
CA LEU A 171 7.74 7.89 2.86
C LEU A 171 7.40 8.59 1.57
N TRP A 172 8.04 8.13 0.49
CA TRP A 172 7.78 8.60 -0.87
C TRP A 172 6.36 8.26 -1.32
N MET A 173 5.59 9.26 -1.73
CA MET A 173 4.21 9.13 -2.20
C MET A 173 4.06 9.30 -3.72
N GLY A 174 5.14 9.60 -4.45
CA GLY A 174 5.13 9.71 -5.91
C GLY A 174 4.91 8.38 -6.62
N CYS A 175 4.90 8.30 -7.95
CA CYS A 175 4.87 7.00 -8.61
C CYS A 175 6.15 6.21 -8.28
N MET A 176 6.02 4.91 -7.99
CA MET A 176 7.15 3.99 -8.05
C MET A 176 7.19 3.51 -9.51
N HIS A 177 8.34 3.58 -10.17
CA HIS A 177 8.52 3.08 -11.53
C HIS A 177 9.99 2.75 -11.76
#